data_AF-A0A6V8K110-F1
#
_entry.id   AF-A0A6V8K110-F1
#
_cell.length_a   1.000
_cell.length_b   1.000
_cell.length_c   1.000
_cell.angle_alpha   90.00
_cell.angle_beta   90.00
_cell.angle_gamma   90.00
#
_symmetry.space_group_name_H-M   'P 1'
#
loop_
_entity.id
_entity.type
_entity.pdbx_description
1 polymer ?
#
loop_
_entity_poly.entity_id
_entity_poly.type
_entity_poly.pdbx_seq_one_letter_code
_entity_poly.pdbx_strand_id
1 'polypeptide(L)'
;MAGAAAFVSVGVIFGQAKAARRVIPQAEAPPPRGDGVYGPRLPGKPITMAVLGDSSAAGYGVHRPRETPGAMLATGVSRRLRRPVRLHRFAVVGAMSTGLGPQVEAALEVKPDVVIILIGGNDVTHRVTTSTAVRHLVNAVRDLRAAGAEVVVGTCPDLGTIRPIKPPLRWLTRHWSRQLAAAQTMAVVEAGGWTVSLGNLLGPRFTAEPTRLFSWDHFHPSADGYAVAAAALLPTVLAALGAAEERRLVLAPDEGVRSLPQAAHEAARQPGTEVSPTQVAGRDRGPEGRWARLRRRSAWFGHSRAEEAETPVDVAVPLEGFVTGGQERD
;
A
#
# COMPACT_ATOMS: atom_id res chain seq x y z
N MET A 1 -35.44 -7.35 21.20
CA MET A 1 -34.79 -8.24 20.20
C MET A 1 -33.62 -7.57 19.45
N ALA A 2 -33.76 -6.34 18.93
CA ALA A 2 -32.66 -5.65 18.21
C ALA A 2 -31.42 -5.31 19.07
N GLY A 3 -31.59 -4.97 20.35
CA GLY A 3 -30.47 -4.68 21.26
C GLY A 3 -29.59 -5.90 21.55
N ALA A 4 -30.20 -7.07 21.80
CA ALA A 4 -29.46 -8.31 22.11
C ALA A 4 -28.63 -8.81 20.91
N ALA A 5 -29.16 -8.71 19.68
CA ALA A 5 -28.43 -9.06 18.47
C ALA A 5 -27.23 -8.13 18.21
N ALA A 6 -27.37 -6.82 18.50
CA ALA A 6 -26.27 -5.86 18.41
C ALA A 6 -25.18 -6.10 19.48
N PHE A 7 -25.57 -6.40 20.73
CA PHE A 7 -24.62 -6.73 21.82
C PHE A 7 -23.86 -8.04 21.56
N VAL A 8 -24.53 -9.08 21.05
CA VAL A 8 -23.88 -10.35 20.66
C VAL A 8 -22.89 -10.12 19.52
N SER A 9 -23.24 -9.28 18.53
CA SER A 9 -22.36 -8.96 17.40
C SER A 9 -21.10 -8.18 17.83
N VAL A 10 -21.23 -7.22 18.73
CA VAL A 10 -20.10 -6.46 19.28
C VAL A 10 -19.21 -7.36 20.15
N GLY A 11 -19.81 -8.20 21.00
CA GLY A 11 -19.08 -9.18 21.82
C GLY A 11 -18.26 -10.17 21.00
N VAL A 12 -18.81 -10.67 19.87
CA VAL A 12 -18.09 -11.54 18.94
C VAL A 12 -16.89 -10.83 18.30
N ILE A 13 -17.04 -9.57 17.89
CA ILE A 13 -15.94 -8.78 17.31
C ILE A 13 -14.81 -8.57 18.32
N PHE A 14 -15.14 -8.18 19.57
CA PHE A 14 -14.15 -8.02 20.63
C PHE A 14 -13.47 -9.36 20.99
N GLY A 15 -14.24 -10.44 21.05
CA GLY A 15 -13.72 -11.80 21.25
C GLY A 15 -12.75 -12.21 20.15
N GLN A 16 -13.07 -11.94 18.88
CA GLN A 16 -12.20 -12.21 17.74
C GLN A 16 -10.93 -11.36 17.72
N ALA A 17 -11.03 -10.07 18.09
CA ALA A 17 -9.86 -9.21 18.21
C ALA A 17 -8.91 -9.72 19.31
N LYS A 18 -9.44 -10.16 20.45
CA LYS A 18 -8.65 -10.74 21.54
C LYS A 18 -8.03 -12.09 21.15
N ALA A 19 -8.78 -12.95 20.45
CA ALA A 19 -8.27 -14.23 19.95
C ALA A 19 -7.16 -14.03 18.91
N ALA A 20 -7.34 -13.11 17.96
CA ALA A 20 -6.32 -12.76 16.98
C ALA A 20 -5.04 -12.24 17.65
N ARG A 21 -5.15 -11.38 18.67
CA ARG A 21 -3.99 -10.89 19.45
C ARG A 21 -3.27 -11.95 20.28
N ARG A 22 -3.91 -13.09 20.57
CA ARG A 22 -3.27 -14.23 21.22
C ARG A 22 -2.50 -15.12 20.25
N VAL A 23 -2.97 -15.20 19.01
CA VAL A 23 -2.36 -16.01 17.95
C VAL A 23 -1.28 -15.24 17.20
N ILE A 24 -1.44 -13.92 17.04
CA ILE A 24 -0.45 -13.03 16.45
C ILE A 24 0.52 -12.64 17.58
N PRO A 25 1.75 -13.17 17.59
CA PRO A 25 2.72 -12.86 18.63
C PRO A 25 3.08 -11.37 18.62
N GLN A 26 3.38 -10.84 19.79
CA GLN A 26 3.95 -9.49 19.89
C GLN A 26 5.36 -9.49 19.29
N ALA A 27 5.83 -8.32 18.86
CA ALA A 27 7.18 -8.21 18.33
C ALA A 27 8.22 -8.51 19.41
N GLU A 28 9.05 -9.53 19.20
CA GLU A 28 10.02 -10.01 20.23
C GLU A 28 11.40 -9.36 20.07
N ALA A 29 11.86 -9.20 18.83
CA ALA A 29 13.16 -8.62 18.51
C ALA A 29 13.06 -7.64 17.34
N PRO A 30 13.85 -6.55 17.32
CA PRO A 30 13.88 -5.66 16.17
C PRO A 30 14.36 -6.43 14.92
N PRO A 31 13.78 -6.14 13.74
CA PRO A 31 14.23 -6.77 12.50
C PRO A 31 15.69 -6.43 12.20
N PRO A 32 16.38 -7.25 11.39
CA PRO A 32 17.75 -6.98 10.99
C PRO A 32 17.86 -5.61 10.32
N ARG A 33 18.88 -4.82 10.69
CA ARG A 33 19.12 -3.50 10.09
C ARG A 33 19.60 -3.63 8.65
N GLY A 34 18.82 -3.13 7.71
CA GLY A 34 19.15 -3.11 6.28
C GLY A 34 20.01 -1.92 5.85
N ASP A 35 20.33 -0.99 6.75
CA ASP A 35 21.10 0.22 6.47
C ASP A 35 22.47 -0.09 5.84
N GLY A 36 22.90 0.72 4.86
CA GLY A 36 24.18 0.51 4.19
C GLY A 36 24.22 1.00 2.75
N VAL A 37 25.31 0.69 2.04
CA VAL A 37 25.50 1.06 0.63
C VAL A 37 25.32 -0.16 -0.26
N TYR A 38 24.36 -0.07 -1.18
CA TYR A 38 24.01 -1.08 -2.16
C TYR A 38 24.63 -0.72 -3.51
N GLY A 39 25.21 -1.72 -4.17
CA GLY A 39 25.99 -1.52 -5.40
C GLY A 39 27.22 -0.61 -5.24
N PRO A 40 28.06 -0.78 -4.20
CA PRO A 40 29.16 0.15 -3.89
C PRO A 40 30.25 0.22 -4.97
N ARG A 41 30.32 -0.77 -5.88
CA ARG A 41 31.26 -0.80 -7.01
C ARG A 41 30.76 -0.04 -8.24
N LEU A 42 29.51 0.44 -8.23
CA LEU A 42 28.95 1.22 -9.33
C LEU A 42 29.45 2.67 -9.26
N PRO A 43 29.58 3.36 -10.40
CA PRO A 43 30.06 4.73 -10.44
C PRO A 43 29.00 5.74 -9.98
N GLY A 44 29.46 6.97 -9.66
CA GLY A 44 28.61 8.12 -9.36
C GLY A 44 28.27 8.31 -7.88
N LYS A 45 27.74 9.51 -7.55
CA LYS A 45 27.29 9.82 -6.19
C LYS A 45 26.12 8.90 -5.80
N PRO A 46 26.20 8.23 -4.62
CA PRO A 46 25.12 7.38 -4.14
C PRO A 46 23.80 8.14 -4.04
N ILE A 47 22.72 7.51 -4.50
CA ILE A 47 21.35 7.97 -4.25
C ILE A 47 21.05 7.72 -2.78
N THR A 48 20.62 8.73 -2.04
CA THR A 48 20.24 8.59 -0.64
C THR A 48 18.77 8.20 -0.56
N MET A 49 18.49 7.01 -0.04
CA MET A 49 17.14 6.47 0.08
C MET A 49 16.78 6.25 1.54
N ALA A 50 15.63 6.77 1.96
CA ALA A 50 15.11 6.56 3.32
C ALA A 50 13.85 5.68 3.31
N VAL A 51 13.69 4.84 4.34
CA VAL A 51 12.48 4.02 4.56
C VAL A 51 11.89 4.32 5.93
N LEU A 52 10.62 4.74 5.94
CA LEU A 52 9.86 5.16 7.11
C LEU A 52 8.59 4.32 7.22
N GLY A 53 8.04 4.26 8.43
CA GLY A 53 6.74 3.66 8.68
C GLY A 53 6.78 2.66 9.84
N ASP A 54 6.02 1.58 9.67
CA ASP A 54 5.77 0.60 10.71
C ASP A 54 6.68 -0.63 10.64
N SER A 55 6.25 -1.75 11.21
CA SER A 55 6.94 -3.03 11.18
C SER A 55 7.15 -3.58 9.77
N SER A 56 6.22 -3.32 8.85
CA SER A 56 6.36 -3.73 7.45
C SER A 56 7.48 -2.93 6.77
N ALA A 57 7.56 -1.62 7.01
CA ALA A 57 8.66 -0.79 6.53
C ALA A 57 10.01 -1.22 7.13
N ALA A 58 10.00 -1.63 8.40
CA ALA A 58 11.20 -2.09 9.09
C ALA A 58 11.70 -3.47 8.61
N GLY A 59 10.84 -4.26 7.94
CA GLY A 59 11.16 -5.62 7.50
C GLY A 59 10.95 -6.68 8.60
N TYR A 60 9.99 -6.47 9.50
CA TYR A 60 9.65 -7.49 10.50
C TYR A 60 9.20 -8.79 9.82
N GLY A 61 9.66 -9.94 10.34
CA GLY A 61 9.39 -11.25 9.75
C GLY A 61 10.51 -11.82 8.87
N VAL A 62 11.60 -11.07 8.64
CA VAL A 62 12.79 -11.55 7.94
C VAL A 62 13.96 -11.79 8.89
N HIS A 63 14.95 -12.57 8.43
CA HIS A 63 16.09 -12.98 9.27
C HIS A 63 17.41 -12.34 8.83
N ARG A 64 17.51 -11.82 7.60
CA ARG A 64 18.74 -11.20 7.08
C ARG A 64 18.52 -9.75 6.64
N PRO A 65 19.50 -8.86 6.81
CA PRO A 65 19.42 -7.46 6.35
C PRO A 65 18.96 -7.30 4.89
N ARG A 66 19.49 -8.16 3.99
CA ARG A 66 19.18 -8.15 2.55
C ARG A 66 17.74 -8.52 2.21
N GLU A 67 17.03 -9.13 3.14
CA GLU A 67 15.63 -9.56 2.97
C GLU A 67 14.65 -8.45 3.36
N THR A 68 15.13 -7.35 3.96
CA THR A 68 14.28 -6.20 4.28
C THR A 68 13.79 -5.51 3.00
N PRO A 69 12.57 -4.95 3.00
CA PRO A 69 12.02 -4.28 1.81
C PRO A 69 12.90 -3.11 1.35
N GLY A 70 13.48 -2.37 2.30
CA GLY A 70 14.43 -1.30 1.99
C GLY A 70 15.66 -1.81 1.23
N ALA A 71 16.26 -2.92 1.67
CA ALA A 71 17.42 -3.53 1.02
C ALA A 71 17.09 -4.05 -0.39
N MET A 72 15.93 -4.67 -0.56
CA MET A 72 15.45 -5.16 -1.85
C MET A 72 15.21 -4.01 -2.83
N LEU A 73 14.57 -2.93 -2.38
CA LEU A 73 14.40 -1.71 -3.17
C LEU A 73 15.74 -1.06 -3.51
N ALA A 74 16.66 -0.95 -2.55
CA ALA A 74 17.96 -0.32 -2.76
C ALA A 74 18.78 -1.08 -3.80
N THR A 75 18.75 -2.41 -3.72
CA THR A 75 19.36 -3.31 -4.69
C THR A 75 18.73 -3.14 -6.08
N GLY A 76 17.39 -3.11 -6.16
CA GLY A 76 16.66 -2.93 -7.41
C GLY A 76 16.97 -1.59 -8.08
N VAL A 77 16.90 -0.49 -7.33
CA VAL A 77 17.22 0.87 -7.78
C VAL A 77 18.67 0.94 -8.25
N SER A 78 19.60 0.43 -7.44
CA SER A 78 21.02 0.47 -7.74
C SER A 78 21.35 -0.25 -9.04
N ARG A 79 20.80 -1.45 -9.24
CA ARG A 79 20.99 -2.22 -10.47
C ARG A 79 20.40 -1.54 -11.69
N ARG A 80 19.18 -0.97 -11.58
CA ARG A 80 18.46 -0.41 -12.72
C ARG A 80 19.00 0.94 -13.16
N LEU A 81 19.45 1.77 -12.21
CA LEU A 81 20.05 3.08 -12.49
C LEU A 81 21.58 3.01 -12.64
N ARG A 82 22.19 1.84 -12.41
CA ARG A 82 23.65 1.64 -12.47
C ARG A 82 24.42 2.63 -11.57
N ARG A 83 23.84 2.96 -10.40
CA ARG A 83 24.39 3.89 -9.40
C ARG A 83 24.33 3.27 -8.00
N PRO A 84 25.26 3.59 -7.09
CA PRO A 84 25.14 3.16 -5.70
C PRO A 84 23.89 3.76 -5.04
N VAL A 85 23.34 3.06 -4.05
CA VAL A 85 22.24 3.56 -3.20
C VAL A 85 22.68 3.47 -1.75
N ARG A 86 22.65 4.58 -1.01
CA ARG A 86 22.83 4.60 0.44
C ARG A 86 21.45 4.56 1.09
N LEU A 87 21.17 3.45 1.78
CA LEU A 87 19.90 3.21 2.45
C LEU A 87 19.98 3.58 3.93
N HIS A 88 18.98 4.33 4.39
CA HIS A 88 18.69 4.62 5.79
C HIS A 88 17.28 4.14 6.16
N ARG A 89 17.13 3.45 7.29
CA ARG A 89 15.85 2.92 7.76
C ARG A 89 15.50 3.55 9.11
N PHE A 90 14.47 4.39 9.09
CA PHE A 90 13.91 5.08 10.26
C PHE A 90 12.59 4.47 10.74
N ALA A 91 12.06 3.47 10.03
CA ALA A 91 10.85 2.75 10.39
C ALA A 91 10.89 2.20 11.83
N VAL A 92 9.74 2.25 12.52
CA VAL A 92 9.60 1.81 13.91
C VAL A 92 8.49 0.76 13.98
N VAL A 93 8.84 -0.43 14.49
CA VAL A 93 7.88 -1.52 14.70
C VAL A 93 6.75 -1.05 15.61
N GLY A 94 5.50 -1.28 15.20
CA GLY A 94 4.33 -0.84 15.96
C GLY A 94 3.93 0.63 15.77
N ALA A 95 4.66 1.40 14.96
CA ALA A 95 4.29 2.79 14.70
C ALA A 95 2.92 2.90 13.99
N MET A 96 2.12 3.86 14.46
CA MET A 96 0.96 4.40 13.74
C MET A 96 1.37 5.67 12.99
N SER A 97 0.51 6.19 12.11
CA SER A 97 0.82 7.43 11.38
C SER A 97 1.13 8.61 12.30
N THR A 98 0.56 8.66 13.51
CA THR A 98 0.88 9.67 14.54
C THR A 98 2.35 9.66 14.98
N GLY A 99 3.06 8.53 14.82
CA GLY A 99 4.48 8.37 15.13
C GLY A 99 5.43 8.66 13.97
N LEU A 100 4.95 9.20 12.84
CA LEU A 100 5.80 9.52 11.70
C LEU A 100 6.73 10.71 11.93
N GLY A 101 6.31 11.70 12.73
CA GLY A 101 7.05 12.97 12.90
C GLY A 101 8.54 12.78 13.23
N PRO A 102 8.89 12.05 14.30
CA PRO A 102 10.29 11.79 14.65
C PRO A 102 11.08 11.03 13.57
N GLN A 103 10.41 10.16 12.79
CA GLN A 103 11.06 9.45 11.68
C GLN A 103 11.37 10.40 10.51
N VAL A 104 10.49 11.38 10.26
CA VAL A 104 10.69 12.41 9.23
C VAL A 104 11.83 13.34 9.63
N GLU A 105 11.86 13.80 10.87
CA GLU A 105 12.95 14.64 11.40
C GLU A 105 14.31 13.97 11.19
N ALA A 106 14.45 12.72 11.62
CA ALA A 106 15.69 11.95 11.43
C ALA A 106 16.01 11.71 9.94
N ALA A 107 14.99 11.49 9.10
CA ALA A 107 15.19 11.33 7.67
C ALA A 107 15.69 12.61 7.01
N LEU A 108 15.24 13.79 7.45
CA LEU A 108 15.65 15.07 6.87
C LEU A 108 17.15 15.35 7.09
N GLU A 109 17.73 14.87 8.19
CA GLU A 109 19.17 15.01 8.48
C GLU A 109 20.06 14.37 7.41
N VAL A 110 19.62 13.26 6.81
CA VAL A 110 20.38 12.55 5.79
C VAL A 110 20.15 13.09 4.37
N LYS A 111 19.26 14.09 4.20
CA LYS A 111 18.95 14.74 2.91
C LYS A 111 18.61 13.71 1.80
N PRO A 112 17.52 12.94 1.96
CA PRO A 112 17.20 11.85 1.06
C PRO A 112 16.81 12.36 -0.32
N ASP A 113 17.23 11.66 -1.37
CA ASP A 113 16.74 11.87 -2.73
C ASP A 113 15.33 11.27 -2.91
N VAL A 114 15.07 10.13 -2.23
CA VAL A 114 13.77 9.46 -2.24
C VAL A 114 13.45 8.82 -0.89
N VAL A 115 12.18 8.89 -0.50
CA VAL A 115 11.64 8.34 0.73
C VAL A 115 10.50 7.38 0.42
N ILE A 116 10.57 6.19 1.00
CA ILE A 116 9.50 5.19 0.93
C ILE A 116 8.81 5.12 2.28
N ILE A 117 7.48 5.27 2.29
CA ILE A 117 6.66 5.19 3.51
C ILE A 117 5.71 4.00 3.41
N LEU A 118 5.79 3.05 4.35
CA LEU A 118 4.81 1.97 4.52
C LEU A 118 4.19 2.07 5.92
N ILE A 119 2.97 2.60 6.00
CA ILE A 119 2.26 2.86 7.25
C ILE A 119 0.75 2.68 7.05
N GLY A 120 0.07 2.20 8.09
CA GLY A 120 -1.40 2.16 8.14
C GLY A 120 -1.96 0.87 8.73
N GLY A 121 -1.16 -0.20 8.77
CA GLY A 121 -1.58 -1.45 9.40
C GLY A 121 -1.96 -1.24 10.87
N ASN A 122 -1.09 -0.54 11.61
CA ASN A 122 -1.34 -0.23 13.02
C ASN A 122 -2.48 0.78 13.23
N ASP A 123 -2.66 1.74 12.31
CA ASP A 123 -3.79 2.67 12.37
C ASP A 123 -5.14 1.92 12.32
N VAL A 124 -5.25 0.87 11.50
CA VAL A 124 -6.45 0.02 11.44
C VAL A 124 -6.61 -0.84 12.70
N THR A 125 -5.54 -1.49 13.18
CA THR A 125 -5.60 -2.37 14.37
C THR A 125 -5.84 -1.62 15.67
N HIS A 126 -5.38 -0.36 15.76
CA HIS A 126 -5.58 0.55 16.89
C HIS A 126 -6.73 1.54 16.71
N ARG A 127 -7.47 1.46 15.60
CA ARG A 127 -8.67 2.27 15.32
C ARG A 127 -8.39 3.79 15.33
N VAL A 128 -7.21 4.20 14.84
CA VAL A 128 -6.92 5.61 14.56
C VAL A 128 -7.91 6.09 13.49
N THR A 129 -8.46 7.29 13.67
CA THR A 129 -9.40 7.83 12.68
C THR A 129 -8.68 8.08 11.35
N THR A 130 -9.35 7.78 10.23
CA THR A 130 -8.79 7.99 8.89
C THR A 130 -8.28 9.42 8.70
N SER A 131 -9.03 10.42 9.19
CA SER A 131 -8.64 11.82 9.14
C SER A 131 -7.34 12.13 9.89
N THR A 132 -7.14 11.52 11.07
CA THR A 132 -5.92 11.68 11.85
C THR A 132 -4.75 10.99 11.17
N ALA A 133 -4.92 9.74 10.74
CA ALA A 133 -3.88 8.99 10.05
C ALA A 133 -3.39 9.73 8.79
N VAL A 134 -4.33 10.17 7.96
CA VAL A 134 -4.06 10.92 6.74
C VAL A 134 -3.41 12.27 7.03
N ARG A 135 -3.86 13.02 8.04
CA ARG A 135 -3.24 14.30 8.39
C ARG A 135 -1.75 14.16 8.72
N HIS A 136 -1.38 13.17 9.54
CA HIS A 136 0.03 12.95 9.87
C HIS A 136 0.85 12.50 8.65
N LEU A 137 0.28 11.63 7.80
CA LEU A 137 0.93 11.22 6.57
C LEU A 137 1.13 12.39 5.60
N VAL A 138 0.14 13.27 5.45
CA VAL A 138 0.23 14.47 4.60
C VAL A 138 1.31 15.41 5.09
N ASN A 139 1.39 15.65 6.40
CA ASN A 139 2.45 16.50 6.97
C ASN A 139 3.83 15.90 6.66
N ALA A 140 4.01 14.60 6.91
CA ALA A 140 5.25 13.90 6.58
C ALA A 140 5.62 14.03 5.09
N VAL A 141 4.67 13.83 4.18
CA VAL A 141 4.89 13.98 2.73
C VAL A 141 5.29 15.42 2.41
N ARG A 142 4.57 16.42 2.92
CA ARG A 142 4.84 17.84 2.65
C ARG A 142 6.24 18.25 3.11
N ASP A 143 6.63 17.87 4.32
CA ASP A 143 7.93 18.23 4.89
C ASP A 143 9.09 17.63 4.07
N LEU A 144 8.96 16.35 3.68
CA LEU A 144 9.94 15.66 2.84
C LEU A 144 10.00 16.25 1.43
N ARG A 145 8.85 16.55 0.81
CA ARG A 145 8.79 17.19 -0.52
C ARG A 145 9.37 18.60 -0.48
N ALA A 146 9.10 19.37 0.57
CA ALA A 146 9.67 20.71 0.78
C ALA A 146 11.20 20.68 0.90
N ALA A 147 11.76 19.61 1.47
CA ALA A 147 13.20 19.35 1.50
C ALA A 147 13.78 18.83 0.16
N GLY A 148 12.95 18.66 -0.88
CA GLY A 148 13.35 18.25 -2.21
C GLY A 148 13.41 16.73 -2.43
N ALA A 149 13.04 15.92 -1.45
CA ALA A 149 13.00 14.46 -1.59
C ALA A 149 11.76 14.02 -2.38
N GLU A 150 11.88 12.99 -3.23
CA GLU A 150 10.71 12.27 -3.75
C GLU A 150 10.08 11.41 -2.66
N VAL A 151 8.75 11.29 -2.65
CA VAL A 151 8.05 10.48 -1.63
C VAL A 151 7.15 9.48 -2.31
N VAL A 152 7.35 8.20 -2.01
CA VAL A 152 6.54 7.08 -2.50
C VAL A 152 5.89 6.38 -1.31
N VAL A 153 4.57 6.30 -1.30
CA VAL A 153 3.81 5.66 -0.22
C VAL A 153 3.22 4.34 -0.72
N GLY A 154 3.58 3.24 -0.06
CA GLY A 154 2.83 1.99 -0.18
C GLY A 154 1.63 2.06 0.74
N THR A 155 0.43 2.15 0.15
CA THR A 155 -0.79 2.38 0.93
C THR A 155 -1.16 1.16 1.79
N CYS A 156 -2.03 1.41 2.78
CA CYS A 156 -2.44 0.42 3.77
C CYS A 156 -2.78 -0.93 3.13
N PRO A 157 -2.14 -2.03 3.57
CA PRO A 157 -2.44 -3.36 3.05
C PRO A 157 -3.85 -3.81 3.47
N ASP A 158 -4.43 -4.75 2.72
CA ASP A 158 -5.74 -5.32 3.05
C ASP A 158 -5.59 -6.33 4.19
N LEU A 159 -5.84 -5.87 5.43
CA LEU A 159 -5.74 -6.71 6.63
C LEU A 159 -6.78 -7.85 6.66
N GLY A 160 -7.77 -7.84 5.76
CA GLY A 160 -8.71 -8.95 5.60
C GLY A 160 -8.09 -10.21 4.97
N THR A 161 -6.81 -10.17 4.62
CA THR A 161 -6.02 -11.31 4.10
C THR A 161 -5.34 -12.11 5.20
N ILE A 162 -5.23 -11.54 6.41
CA ILE A 162 -4.59 -12.18 7.57
C ILE A 162 -5.49 -13.31 8.07
N ARG A 163 -5.01 -14.56 7.91
CA ARG A 163 -5.76 -15.78 8.23
C ARG A 163 -6.27 -15.83 9.68
N PRO A 164 -5.47 -15.46 10.71
CA PRO A 164 -5.95 -15.40 12.09
C PRO A 164 -7.20 -14.53 12.32
N ILE A 165 -7.48 -13.54 11.46
CA ILE A 165 -8.65 -12.69 11.58
C ILE A 165 -9.84 -13.41 10.95
N LYS A 166 -10.85 -13.80 11.76
CA LYS A 166 -12.05 -14.53 11.31
C LYS A 166 -13.21 -13.56 11.00
N PRO A 167 -14.19 -13.94 10.14
CA PRO A 167 -15.44 -13.19 9.98
C PRO A 167 -16.26 -13.19 11.29
N PRO A 168 -16.95 -12.10 11.66
CA PRO A 168 -17.14 -10.88 10.86
C PRO A 168 -16.00 -9.84 10.94
N LEU A 169 -15.07 -9.94 11.90
CA LEU A 169 -13.97 -8.98 12.05
C LEU A 169 -13.14 -8.83 10.76
N ARG A 170 -12.91 -9.92 10.03
CA ARG A 170 -12.21 -9.92 8.73
C ARG A 170 -12.83 -8.96 7.71
N TRP A 171 -14.16 -8.88 7.66
CA TRP A 171 -14.85 -8.02 6.71
C TRP A 171 -14.70 -6.55 7.09
N LEU A 172 -14.78 -6.25 8.39
CA LEU A 172 -14.56 -4.91 8.92
C LEU A 172 -13.12 -4.44 8.70
N THR A 173 -12.12 -5.25 9.03
CA THR A 173 -10.71 -4.88 8.84
C THR A 173 -10.38 -4.68 7.36
N ARG A 174 -10.91 -5.53 6.46
CA ARG A 174 -10.83 -5.32 5.00
C ARG A 174 -11.40 -3.97 4.59
N HIS A 175 -12.61 -3.67 5.06
CA HIS A 175 -13.29 -2.42 4.71
C HIS A 175 -12.52 -1.19 5.20
N TRP A 176 -12.10 -1.18 6.47
CA TRP A 176 -11.34 -0.08 7.05
C TRP A 176 -9.98 0.09 6.38
N SER A 177 -9.28 -1.01 6.06
CA SER A 177 -8.00 -0.95 5.35
C SER A 177 -8.15 -0.31 3.97
N ARG A 178 -9.18 -0.70 3.21
CA ARG A 178 -9.46 -0.14 1.88
C ARG A 178 -9.88 1.34 1.94
N GLN A 179 -10.68 1.73 2.93
CA GLN A 179 -11.02 3.12 3.15
C GLN A 179 -9.78 3.97 3.46
N LEU A 180 -8.92 3.49 4.36
CA LEU A 180 -7.68 4.18 4.69
C LEU A 180 -6.77 4.29 3.47
N ALA A 181 -6.58 3.20 2.72
CA ALA A 181 -5.76 3.19 1.50
C ALA A 181 -6.26 4.20 0.46
N ALA A 182 -7.58 4.29 0.23
CA ALA A 182 -8.16 5.27 -0.69
C ALA A 182 -7.90 6.71 -0.24
N ALA A 183 -8.08 7.00 1.05
CA ALA A 183 -7.82 8.32 1.62
C ALA A 183 -6.33 8.69 1.58
N GLN A 184 -5.43 7.73 1.82
CA GLN A 184 -3.98 7.90 1.66
C GLN A 184 -3.64 8.25 0.21
N THR A 185 -4.19 7.53 -0.78
CA THR A 185 -3.95 7.82 -2.21
C THR A 185 -4.31 9.25 -2.57
N MET A 186 -5.52 9.71 -2.22
CA MET A 186 -5.93 11.08 -2.51
C MET A 186 -4.97 12.08 -1.88
N ALA A 187 -4.78 11.98 -0.57
CA ALA A 187 -4.10 12.99 0.20
C ALA A 187 -2.58 13.06 -0.07
N VAL A 188 -1.93 11.92 -0.31
CA VAL A 188 -0.50 11.87 -0.66
C VAL A 188 -0.25 12.49 -2.03
N VAL A 189 -1.09 12.19 -3.02
CA VAL A 189 -0.95 12.77 -4.35
C VAL A 189 -1.25 14.28 -4.33
N GLU A 190 -2.24 14.73 -3.53
CA GLU A 190 -2.46 16.16 -3.29
C GLU A 190 -1.25 16.84 -2.64
N ALA A 191 -0.56 16.13 -1.74
CA ALA A 191 0.68 16.61 -1.11
C ALA A 191 1.92 16.52 -2.03
N GLY A 192 1.76 16.04 -3.27
CA GLY A 192 2.83 15.96 -4.27
C GLY A 192 3.71 14.71 -4.16
N GLY A 193 3.27 13.69 -3.41
CA GLY A 193 3.87 12.37 -3.37
C GLY A 193 3.27 11.40 -4.40
N TRP A 194 3.82 10.20 -4.43
CA TRP A 194 3.39 9.08 -5.29
C TRP A 194 2.80 7.98 -4.42
N THR A 195 1.83 7.23 -4.93
CA THR A 195 1.26 6.09 -4.19
C THR A 195 1.23 4.81 -5.00
N VAL A 196 1.45 3.69 -4.31
CA VAL A 196 1.31 2.33 -4.84
C VAL A 196 0.34 1.56 -3.97
N SER A 197 -0.71 1.00 -4.58
CA SER A 197 -1.72 0.21 -3.88
C SER A 197 -1.24 -1.21 -3.59
N LEU A 198 -0.74 -1.44 -2.37
CA LEU A 198 -0.21 -2.75 -1.96
C LEU A 198 -1.31 -3.76 -1.63
N GLY A 199 -2.40 -3.33 -0.97
CA GLY A 199 -3.43 -4.23 -0.46
C GLY A 199 -4.13 -5.08 -1.53
N ASN A 200 -4.41 -4.49 -2.71
CA ASN A 200 -5.07 -5.22 -3.81
C ASN A 200 -4.08 -5.98 -4.71
N LEU A 201 -2.82 -5.53 -4.81
CA LEU A 201 -1.78 -6.23 -5.58
C LEU A 201 -1.32 -7.51 -4.86
N LEU A 202 -1.18 -7.42 -3.55
CA LEU A 202 -0.66 -8.52 -2.74
C LEU A 202 -1.79 -9.40 -2.19
N GLY A 203 -2.98 -8.86 -1.94
CA GLY A 203 -4.04 -9.57 -1.23
C GLY A 203 -4.47 -10.92 -1.82
N PRO A 204 -4.73 -11.04 -3.13
CA PRO A 204 -5.04 -12.33 -3.75
C PRO A 204 -3.90 -13.35 -3.63
N ARG A 205 -2.66 -12.93 -3.88
CA ARG A 205 -1.48 -13.79 -3.75
C ARG A 205 -1.23 -14.24 -2.32
N PHE A 206 -1.30 -13.31 -1.35
CA PHE A 206 -1.17 -13.64 0.07
C PHE A 206 -2.29 -14.56 0.56
N THR A 207 -3.49 -14.49 -0.04
CA THR A 207 -4.58 -15.42 0.26
C THR A 207 -4.31 -16.81 -0.33
N ALA A 208 -3.74 -16.88 -1.53
CA ALA A 208 -3.42 -18.11 -2.25
C ALA A 208 -2.18 -18.84 -1.69
N GLU A 209 -1.10 -18.12 -1.37
CA GLU A 209 0.18 -18.66 -0.89
C GLU A 209 0.59 -18.17 0.53
N PRO A 210 -0.29 -18.20 1.54
CA PRO A 210 -0.04 -17.57 2.84
C PRO A 210 1.06 -18.24 3.66
N THR A 211 1.29 -19.54 3.50
CA THR A 211 2.40 -20.25 4.17
C THR A 211 3.77 -19.80 3.65
N ARG A 212 3.80 -19.27 2.42
CA ARG A 212 5.00 -18.76 1.77
C ARG A 212 5.17 -17.26 1.97
N LEU A 213 4.09 -16.50 1.82
CA LEU A 213 4.14 -15.02 1.74
C LEU A 213 3.98 -14.33 3.11
N PHE A 214 3.42 -15.00 4.12
CA PHE A 214 3.49 -14.53 5.51
C PHE A 214 4.65 -15.18 6.26
N SER A 215 5.17 -14.47 7.25
CA SER A 215 6.22 -14.94 8.14
C SER A 215 5.65 -15.91 9.20
N TRP A 216 6.51 -16.34 10.13
CA TRP A 216 6.16 -17.24 11.23
C TRP A 216 5.01 -16.74 12.12
N ASP A 217 4.79 -15.42 12.17
CA ASP A 217 3.71 -14.79 12.93
C ASP A 217 2.35 -14.76 12.20
N HIS A 218 2.30 -15.25 10.96
CA HIS A 218 1.13 -15.27 10.09
C HIS A 218 0.47 -13.89 9.88
N PHE A 219 1.24 -12.82 10.08
CA PHE A 219 0.77 -11.44 10.00
C PHE A 219 1.69 -10.59 9.13
N HIS A 220 3.00 -10.57 9.42
CA HIS A 220 3.95 -9.80 8.62
C HIS A 220 4.37 -10.58 7.37
N PRO A 221 4.78 -9.89 6.30
CA PRO A 221 5.35 -10.54 5.13
C PRO A 221 6.60 -11.37 5.48
N SER A 222 6.77 -12.52 4.81
CA SER A 222 8.05 -13.23 4.77
C SER A 222 9.03 -12.50 3.85
N ALA A 223 10.27 -13.00 3.72
CA ALA A 223 11.21 -12.51 2.71
C ALA A 223 10.62 -12.54 1.29
N ASP A 224 9.89 -13.60 0.92
CA ASP A 224 9.20 -13.70 -0.36
C ASP A 224 8.06 -12.67 -0.46
N GLY A 225 7.28 -12.50 0.61
CA GLY A 225 6.24 -11.48 0.67
C GLY A 225 6.78 -10.06 0.47
N TYR A 226 7.90 -9.72 1.10
CA TYR A 226 8.59 -8.46 0.88
C TYR A 226 9.18 -8.33 -0.52
N ALA A 227 9.65 -9.42 -1.13
CA ALA A 227 10.11 -9.39 -2.52
C ALA A 227 8.99 -9.00 -3.48
N VAL A 228 7.77 -9.54 -3.29
CA VAL A 228 6.61 -9.15 -4.11
C VAL A 228 6.25 -7.68 -3.87
N ALA A 229 6.24 -7.22 -2.61
CA ALA A 229 5.95 -5.83 -2.29
C ALA A 229 7.00 -4.86 -2.89
N ALA A 230 8.28 -5.17 -2.74
CA ALA A 230 9.38 -4.40 -3.30
C ALA A 230 9.32 -4.35 -4.83
N ALA A 231 9.00 -5.47 -5.49
CA ALA A 231 8.83 -5.52 -6.94
C ALA A 231 7.66 -4.65 -7.43
N ALA A 232 6.58 -4.52 -6.64
CA ALA A 232 5.46 -3.63 -6.95
C ALA A 232 5.82 -2.15 -6.79
N LEU A 233 6.63 -1.80 -5.79
CA LEU A 233 7.05 -0.42 -5.49
C LEU A 233 8.15 0.09 -6.42
N LEU A 234 9.08 -0.79 -6.81
CA LEU A 234 10.31 -0.43 -7.53
C LEU A 234 10.07 0.42 -8.79
N PRO A 235 9.11 0.12 -9.68
CA PRO A 235 8.90 0.92 -10.88
C PRO A 235 8.49 2.38 -10.57
N THR A 236 7.70 2.59 -9.52
CA THR A 236 7.27 3.92 -9.10
C THR A 236 8.41 4.67 -8.42
N VAL A 237 9.25 4.00 -7.63
CA VAL A 237 10.47 4.59 -7.06
C VAL A 237 11.41 5.07 -8.17
N LEU A 238 11.62 4.25 -9.21
CA LEU A 238 12.42 4.63 -10.37
C LEU A 238 11.82 5.80 -11.14
N ALA A 239 10.49 5.81 -11.34
CA ALA A 239 9.80 6.90 -12.00
C ALA A 239 9.87 8.21 -11.21
N ALA A 240 9.74 8.16 -9.89
CA ALA A 240 9.86 9.34 -9.03
C ALA A 240 11.28 9.93 -9.10
N LEU A 241 12.31 9.08 -9.00
CA LEU A 241 13.71 9.49 -9.16
C LEU A 241 13.99 10.08 -10.56
N GLY A 242 13.41 9.49 -11.62
CA GLY A 242 13.50 10.01 -12.98
C GLY A 242 12.79 11.36 -13.15
N ALA A 243 11.58 11.50 -12.59
CA ALA A 243 10.81 12.74 -12.62
C ALA A 243 11.48 13.87 -11.81
N ALA A 244 12.24 13.54 -10.76
CA ALA A 244 13.07 14.52 -10.06
C ALA A 244 14.19 15.05 -10.95
N GLU A 245 14.83 14.17 -11.73
CA GLU A 245 15.86 14.54 -12.69
C GLU A 245 15.27 15.33 -13.86
N GLU A 246 14.10 14.92 -14.38
CA GLU A 246 13.35 15.68 -15.38
C GLU A 246 12.84 17.01 -14.84
N ARG A 247 12.44 17.14 -13.57
CA ARG A 247 12.11 18.45 -12.98
C ARG A 247 13.31 19.39 -12.94
N ARG A 248 14.53 18.85 -12.93
CA ARG A 248 15.76 19.64 -13.09
C ARG A 248 16.05 19.99 -14.55
N LEU A 249 15.36 19.38 -15.53
CA LEU A 249 15.70 19.46 -16.96
C LEU A 249 14.53 19.75 -17.96
N VAL A 250 13.24 19.67 -17.57
CA VAL A 250 11.97 19.88 -18.34
C VAL A 250 11.79 18.97 -19.58
N LEU A 251 10.64 18.44 -20.05
CA LEU A 251 9.41 17.73 -19.57
C LEU A 251 8.89 16.95 -20.82
N ALA A 252 8.15 15.83 -20.67
CA ALA A 252 7.51 15.11 -21.81
C ALA A 252 6.10 14.54 -21.49
N PRO A 253 5.23 14.30 -22.52
CA PRO A 253 3.76 14.25 -22.40
C PRO A 253 3.09 12.90 -22.07
N ASP A 254 1.76 12.98 -21.95
CA ASP A 254 0.80 12.15 -21.22
C ASP A 254 0.23 10.88 -21.90
N GLU A 255 0.07 9.84 -21.09
CA GLU A 255 -0.93 8.78 -21.28
C GLU A 255 -1.51 8.41 -19.89
N GLY A 256 -2.83 8.24 -19.76
CA GLY A 256 -3.49 7.77 -18.52
C GLY A 256 -4.00 8.83 -17.53
N VAL A 257 -4.32 10.05 -17.96
CA VAL A 257 -4.77 11.13 -17.06
C VAL A 257 -6.24 10.97 -16.61
N ARG A 258 -6.52 11.24 -15.33
CA ARG A 258 -7.84 11.26 -14.67
C ARG A 258 -7.91 12.42 -13.67
N SER A 259 -9.12 12.78 -13.22
CA SER A 259 -9.25 13.60 -12.01
C SER A 259 -8.75 12.80 -10.80
N LEU A 260 -8.15 13.46 -9.82
CA LEU A 260 -7.56 12.78 -8.66
C LEU A 260 -8.58 11.95 -7.85
N PRO A 261 -9.83 12.43 -7.62
CA PRO A 261 -10.84 11.60 -6.96
C PRO A 261 -11.13 10.30 -7.74
N GLN A 262 -11.26 10.38 -9.07
CA GLN A 262 -11.47 9.21 -9.92
C GLN A 262 -10.26 8.27 -9.89
N ALA A 263 -9.04 8.80 -10.02
CA ALA A 263 -7.81 8.02 -9.97
C ALA A 263 -7.65 7.26 -8.64
N ALA A 264 -7.96 7.92 -7.53
CA ALA A 264 -7.89 7.31 -6.20
C ALA A 264 -8.93 6.21 -6.01
N HIS A 265 -10.15 6.44 -6.49
CA HIS A 265 -11.22 5.45 -6.43
C HIS A 265 -10.92 4.20 -7.28
N GLU A 266 -10.39 4.41 -8.49
CA GLU A 266 -9.93 3.32 -9.36
C GLU A 266 -8.76 2.56 -8.72
N ALA A 267 -7.74 3.26 -8.22
CA ALA A 267 -6.58 2.63 -7.57
C ALA A 267 -6.97 1.82 -6.33
N ALA A 268 -7.95 2.29 -5.54
CA ALA A 268 -8.47 1.58 -4.38
C ALA A 268 -9.20 0.27 -4.73
N ARG A 269 -9.57 0.07 -6.01
CA ARG A 269 -10.25 -1.13 -6.50
C ARG A 269 -9.37 -1.99 -7.42
N GLN A 270 -8.32 -1.42 -8.00
CA GLN A 270 -7.53 -2.07 -9.05
C GLN A 270 -6.06 -2.27 -8.65
N PRO A 271 -5.57 -3.53 -8.64
CA PRO A 271 -4.20 -3.90 -8.27
C PRO A 271 -3.11 -3.18 -9.06
N GLY A 272 -2.00 -2.81 -8.39
CA GLY A 272 -0.80 -2.32 -9.08
C GLY A 272 -0.93 -0.96 -9.74
N THR A 273 -1.99 -0.24 -9.40
CA THR A 273 -2.24 1.10 -9.92
C THR A 273 -1.31 2.08 -9.23
N GLU A 274 -0.40 2.65 -10.02
CA GLU A 274 0.42 3.80 -9.67
C GLU A 274 -0.41 5.05 -9.93
N VAL A 275 -0.49 5.94 -8.93
CA VAL A 275 -1.10 7.27 -9.08
C VAL A 275 -0.05 8.32 -8.78
N SER A 276 0.07 9.28 -9.68
CA SER A 276 1.08 10.34 -9.62
C SER A 276 0.49 11.71 -9.98
N PRO A 277 1.03 12.80 -9.44
CA PRO A 277 0.67 14.14 -9.88
C PRO A 277 1.01 14.33 -11.36
N THR A 278 0.15 15.00 -12.12
CA THR A 278 0.44 15.37 -13.51
C THR A 278 -0.10 16.75 -13.83
N GLN A 279 0.27 17.30 -14.98
CA GLN A 279 -0.29 18.53 -15.53
C GLN A 279 -0.87 18.25 -16.91
N VAL A 280 -2.04 18.82 -17.18
CA VAL A 280 -2.65 18.82 -18.53
C VAL A 280 -2.56 20.25 -19.05
N ALA A 281 -1.89 20.44 -20.19
CA ALA A 281 -1.64 21.75 -20.78
C ALA A 281 -1.04 22.77 -19.77
N GLY A 282 -0.09 22.32 -18.95
CA GLY A 282 0.60 23.15 -17.94
C GLY A 282 -0.22 23.48 -16.68
N ARG A 283 -1.44 22.94 -16.54
CA ARG A 283 -2.29 23.14 -15.35
C ARG A 283 -2.31 21.88 -14.50
N ASP A 284 -2.16 22.02 -13.19
CA ASP A 284 -2.25 20.91 -12.22
C ASP A 284 -3.70 20.58 -11.81
N ARG A 285 -4.68 21.38 -12.24
CA ARG A 285 -6.12 21.25 -11.89
C ARG A 285 -7.05 21.37 -13.09
N GLY A 286 -8.15 20.64 -13.02
CA GLY A 286 -9.32 20.70 -13.89
C GLY A 286 -10.62 20.92 -13.09
N PRO A 287 -11.79 20.81 -13.74
CA PRO A 287 -13.09 21.08 -13.10
C PRO A 287 -13.41 20.13 -11.94
N GLU A 288 -12.85 18.92 -11.92
CA GLU A 288 -13.04 17.93 -10.85
C GLU A 288 -11.86 17.87 -9.85
N GLY A 289 -11.03 18.91 -9.79
CA GLY A 289 -9.88 18.98 -8.88
C GLY A 289 -8.55 18.70 -9.56
N ARG A 290 -7.54 18.20 -8.82
CA ARG A 290 -6.19 17.98 -9.36
C ARG A 290 -6.18 16.90 -10.43
N TRP A 291 -5.34 17.08 -11.45
CA TRP A 291 -5.04 16.03 -12.41
C TRP A 291 -4.10 15.00 -11.79
N ALA A 292 -4.37 13.73 -12.05
CA ALA A 292 -3.50 12.63 -11.68
C ALA A 292 -3.27 11.73 -12.90
N ARG A 293 -2.05 11.23 -13.05
CA ARG A 293 -1.73 10.20 -14.04
C ARG A 293 -1.82 8.84 -13.36
N LEU A 294 -2.65 7.99 -13.94
CA LEU A 294 -2.91 6.63 -13.52
C LEU A 294 -2.16 5.67 -14.45
N ARG A 295 -1.25 4.88 -13.89
CA ARG A 295 -0.53 3.84 -14.64
C ARG A 295 -0.89 2.47 -14.10
N ARG A 296 -1.46 1.65 -14.99
CA ARG A 296 -1.76 0.24 -14.71
C ARG A 296 -0.57 -0.59 -15.18
N ARG A 297 -0.02 -1.42 -14.31
CA ARG A 297 1.04 -2.36 -14.69
C ARG A 297 0.50 -3.77 -14.58
N SER A 298 -0.21 -4.21 -15.63
CA SER A 298 -0.87 -5.51 -15.69
C SER A 298 0.05 -6.68 -16.10
N ALA A 299 1.32 -6.46 -16.42
CA ALA A 299 2.13 -7.52 -17.02
C ALA A 299 3.63 -7.39 -16.72
N TRP A 300 4.04 -7.71 -15.49
CA TRP A 300 5.44 -8.09 -15.19
C TRP A 300 5.52 -9.47 -14.49
N PHE A 301 4.43 -10.24 -14.52
CA PHE A 301 4.38 -11.60 -14.02
C PHE A 301 3.45 -12.39 -14.95
N GLY A 302 4.00 -13.37 -15.66
CA GLY A 302 3.44 -13.94 -16.89
C GLY A 302 2.03 -14.50 -16.76
N HIS A 303 1.04 -13.74 -17.22
CA HIS A 303 -0.20 -14.25 -17.80
C HIS A 303 -0.35 -13.55 -19.15
N SER A 304 -0.35 -14.33 -20.24
CA SER A 304 -0.68 -13.82 -21.57
C SER A 304 -2.18 -13.45 -21.57
N ARG A 305 -2.54 -12.40 -22.32
CA ARG A 305 -3.93 -11.93 -22.53
C ARG A 305 -4.85 -12.96 -23.23
N ALA A 306 -4.44 -14.22 -23.35
CA ALA A 306 -5.11 -15.22 -24.17
C ALA A 306 -6.10 -16.12 -23.39
N GLU A 307 -6.09 -16.11 -22.05
CA GLU A 307 -6.89 -17.07 -21.25
C GLU A 307 -8.16 -16.47 -20.60
N GLU A 308 -8.48 -15.19 -20.83
CA GLU A 308 -9.74 -14.58 -20.32
C GLU A 308 -10.91 -14.67 -21.31
N ALA A 309 -10.71 -15.24 -22.50
CA ALA A 309 -11.75 -15.38 -23.51
C ALA A 309 -12.31 -16.81 -23.57
N GLU A 310 -12.82 -17.33 -22.45
CA GLU A 310 -13.82 -18.41 -22.45
C GLU A 310 -14.31 -18.70 -21.02
N THR A 311 -15.39 -18.03 -20.62
CA THR A 311 -16.36 -18.61 -19.69
C THR A 311 -17.73 -18.00 -20.01
N PRO A 312 -18.72 -18.80 -20.45
CA PRO A 312 -20.02 -18.28 -20.85
C PRO A 312 -20.77 -17.70 -19.65
N VAL A 313 -21.45 -16.58 -19.90
CA VAL A 313 -22.42 -15.97 -18.99
C VAL A 313 -23.63 -16.89 -18.92
N ASP A 314 -23.86 -17.53 -17.77
CA ASP A 314 -25.03 -18.37 -17.58
C ASP A 314 -26.28 -17.52 -17.30
N VAL A 315 -27.41 -18.08 -17.74
CA VAL A 315 -28.51 -17.42 -18.41
C VAL A 315 -29.58 -16.91 -17.43
N ALA A 316 -30.26 -15.83 -17.83
CA ALA A 316 -31.42 -15.25 -17.18
C ALA A 316 -32.51 -16.29 -16.87
N VAL A 317 -33.05 -16.26 -15.64
CA VAL A 317 -34.23 -17.04 -15.25
C VAL A 317 -35.48 -16.23 -15.62
N PRO A 318 -36.39 -16.74 -16.48
CA PRO A 318 -37.63 -16.06 -16.80
C PRO A 318 -38.68 -16.27 -15.69
N LEU A 319 -39.44 -15.22 -15.43
CA LEU A 319 -40.65 -15.23 -14.60
C LEU A 319 -41.85 -15.50 -15.50
N GLU A 320 -42.62 -16.55 -15.17
CA GLU A 320 -44.04 -16.84 -15.46
C GLU A 320 -44.19 -18.38 -15.46
N GLY A 321 -45.13 -19.06 -14.82
CA GLY A 321 -46.30 -18.75 -14.01
C GLY A 321 -47.08 -20.07 -13.90
N PHE A 322 -47.71 -20.39 -12.76
CA PHE A 322 -48.76 -21.41 -12.74
C PHE A 322 -49.79 -21.09 -11.66
N VAL A 323 -51.02 -20.89 -12.15
CA VAL A 323 -52.28 -20.79 -11.42
C VAL A 323 -52.76 -22.19 -11.04
N THR A 324 -53.39 -22.31 -9.87
CA THR A 324 -54.56 -23.17 -9.47
C THR A 324 -54.52 -23.29 -7.93
N GLY A 325 -55.56 -23.15 -7.12
CA GLY A 325 -56.98 -22.88 -7.28
C GLY A 325 -57.67 -23.10 -5.90
N GLY A 326 -58.82 -22.45 -5.66
CA GLY A 326 -59.73 -22.65 -4.51
C GLY A 326 -59.26 -22.02 -3.20
N GLN A 327 -60.10 -21.42 -2.34
CA GLN A 327 -61.50 -21.71 -2.02
C GLN A 327 -62.10 -20.57 -1.14
N GLU A 328 -63.43 -20.43 -1.18
CA GLU A 328 -64.32 -19.48 -0.49
C GLU A 328 -64.10 -19.27 1.02
N ARG A 329 -64.34 -18.05 1.54
CA ARG A 329 -65.53 -17.69 2.33
C ARG A 329 -65.45 -16.27 2.93
N ASP A 330 -66.64 -15.65 2.92
CA ASP A 330 -67.17 -14.47 3.64
C ASP A 330 -66.61 -13.06 3.36
#